data_AF-A0A834SGV4-F1
#
_entry.id   AF-A0A834SGV4-F1
#
_cell.length_a   1.000
_cell.length_b   1.000
_cell.length_c   1.000
_cell.angle_alpha   90.00
_cell.angle_beta   90.00
_cell.angle_gamma   90.00
#
_symmetry.space_group_name_H-M   'P 1'
#
loop_
_entity.id
_entity.type
_entity.pdbx_description
1 polymer ?
#
loop_
_entity_poly.entity_id
_entity_poly.type
_entity_poly.pdbx_seq_one_letter_code
_entity_poly.pdbx_strand_id
1 'polypeptide(L)'
;MNFLMSLTLISFILISCPPWSANADLIEDVCKDTADKSRCLSLLRDDPQAASAKDNRDISKSALELAIKKATESKKILTDLIEAKMKDPTPENYAFNFNSCQSVIGSFNTALGELNDDIQSSNYDSKTAGDDVDNCQKELESHGIQIPDISSRNKDLMLLSEIAFQATKGDPHASSAKSYRELAKFTLEICLRKAIESQNFIKGLLKAKENASVRYCAFESYAAVVGSFSSAYGELDEDIDTANYDSKIAGDDADECQRELESHGIQIPEIFSRNKDMKLLSSIAYSVTNLVS
;
A
#
# COMPACT_ATOMS: atom_id res chain seq x y z
N MET A 1 14.77 46.34 -49.44
CA MET A 1 13.59 45.47 -49.24
C MET A 1 14.12 44.06 -49.02
N ASN A 2 14.07 43.60 -47.77
CA ASN A 2 13.93 42.21 -47.28
C ASN A 2 14.97 41.16 -47.73
N PHE A 3 15.43 40.20 -46.94
CA PHE A 3 15.46 39.93 -45.49
C PHE A 3 16.46 38.76 -45.37
N LEU A 4 17.21 38.71 -44.26
CA LEU A 4 18.07 37.57 -43.92
C LEU A 4 17.28 36.25 -43.94
N MET A 5 17.90 35.15 -44.39
CA MET A 5 17.46 33.82 -43.95
C MET A 5 18.66 32.99 -43.51
N SER A 6 18.81 32.96 -42.19
CA SER A 6 19.75 32.19 -41.39
C SER A 6 19.48 30.68 -41.55
N LEU A 7 20.51 29.89 -41.85
CA LEU A 7 20.48 28.44 -41.64
C LEU A 7 20.64 28.17 -40.14
N THR A 8 19.54 27.85 -39.46
CA THR A 8 19.59 27.27 -38.12
C THR A 8 19.56 25.74 -38.24
N LEU A 9 20.67 25.09 -37.88
CA LEU A 9 20.69 23.67 -37.51
C LEU A 9 19.79 23.47 -36.29
N ILE A 10 18.68 22.74 -36.46
CA ILE A 10 17.93 22.19 -35.32
C ILE A 10 18.51 20.79 -35.04
N SER A 11 19.32 20.74 -34.00
CA SER A 11 19.82 19.51 -33.39
C SER A 11 18.65 18.79 -32.72
N PHE A 12 18.19 17.67 -33.29
CA PHE A 12 17.30 16.74 -32.61
C PHE A 12 18.10 16.01 -31.52
N ILE A 13 18.12 16.56 -30.31
CA ILE A 13 18.50 15.80 -29.12
C ILE A 13 17.29 14.94 -28.76
N LEU A 14 17.27 13.71 -29.27
CA LEU A 14 16.42 12.64 -28.76
C LEU A 14 16.94 12.32 -27.35
N ILE A 15 16.40 13.00 -26.34
CA ILE A 15 16.49 12.53 -24.96
C ILE A 15 15.59 11.29 -24.88
N SER A 16 16.17 10.14 -25.19
CA SER A 16 15.62 8.86 -24.77
C SER A 16 15.68 8.83 -23.25
N CYS A 17 14.60 9.27 -22.60
CA CYS A 17 14.37 8.95 -21.21
C CYS A 17 14.29 7.42 -21.14
N PRO A 18 15.23 6.73 -20.46
CA PRO A 18 15.08 5.29 -20.27
C PRO A 18 13.77 5.08 -19.51
N PRO A 19 12.99 4.04 -19.83
CA PRO A 19 11.86 3.69 -19.00
C PRO A 19 12.39 3.43 -17.59
N TRP A 20 12.07 4.30 -16.65
CA TRP A 20 12.13 3.98 -15.22
C TRP A 20 11.10 2.89 -14.97
N SER A 21 11.46 1.65 -15.30
CA SER A 21 10.86 0.46 -14.71
C SER A 21 11.77 0.02 -13.58
N ALA A 22 11.84 0.83 -12.52
CA ALA A 22 12.22 0.29 -11.23
C ALA A 22 11.05 -0.59 -10.79
N ASN A 23 11.12 -1.90 -11.05
CA ASN A 23 10.33 -2.84 -10.27
C ASN A 23 10.85 -2.71 -8.84
N ALA A 24 10.19 -1.88 -8.04
CA ALA A 24 10.50 -1.74 -6.63
C ALA A 24 10.27 -3.10 -5.96
N ASP A 25 11.28 -3.60 -5.25
CA ASP A 25 11.14 -4.79 -4.43
C ASP A 25 10.29 -4.40 -3.22
N LEU A 26 9.00 -4.74 -3.24
CA LEU A 26 8.04 -4.41 -2.19
C LEU A 26 8.50 -4.90 -0.80
N ILE A 27 9.16 -6.06 -0.75
CA ILE A 27 9.69 -6.62 0.50
C ILE A 27 10.84 -5.75 1.01
N GLU A 28 11.73 -5.32 0.12
CA GLU A 28 12.83 -4.41 0.48
C GLU A 28 12.29 -3.06 0.99
N ASP A 29 11.24 -2.54 0.35
CA ASP A 29 10.60 -1.28 0.72
C ASP A 29 9.90 -1.33 2.07
N VAL A 30 9.23 -2.44 2.41
CA VAL A 30 8.63 -2.62 3.73
C VAL A 30 9.72 -2.83 4.79
N CYS A 31 10.74 -3.64 4.50
CA CYS A 31 11.76 -4.00 5.48
C CYS A 31 12.74 -2.87 5.82
N LYS A 32 12.89 -1.84 4.97
CA LYS A 32 13.84 -0.74 5.23
C LYS A 32 13.51 0.07 6.48
N ASP A 33 12.23 0.13 6.84
CA ASP A 33 11.72 0.90 7.98
C ASP A 33 11.39 0.02 9.20
N THR A 34 11.96 -1.19 9.26
CA THR A 34 11.81 -2.12 10.40
C THR A 34 13.04 -2.12 11.32
N ALA A 35 12.86 -2.50 12.58
CA ALA A 35 13.95 -2.56 13.56
C ALA A 35 15.04 -3.59 13.21
N ASP A 36 14.69 -4.67 12.49
CA ASP A 36 15.63 -5.68 12.01
C ASP A 36 15.37 -6.02 10.54
N LYS A 37 15.91 -5.17 9.65
CA LYS A 37 15.81 -5.34 8.20
C LYS A 37 16.24 -6.72 7.73
N SER A 38 17.34 -7.27 8.25
CA SER A 38 17.86 -8.56 7.79
C SER A 38 16.91 -9.69 8.14
N ARG A 39 16.37 -9.67 9.36
CA ARG A 39 15.40 -10.68 9.80
C ARG A 39 14.07 -10.51 9.07
N CYS A 40 13.64 -9.28 8.81
CA CYS A 40 12.45 -8.98 8.02
C CYS A 40 12.55 -9.60 6.61
N LEU A 41 13.66 -9.36 5.93
CA LEU A 41 13.91 -9.93 4.60
C LEU A 41 13.86 -11.47 4.61
N SER A 42 14.47 -12.11 5.61
CA SER A 42 14.40 -13.57 5.78
C SER A 42 12.97 -14.03 6.00
N LEU A 43 12.23 -13.45 6.95
CA LEU A 43 10.87 -13.86 7.26
C LEU A 43 9.93 -13.77 6.05
N LEU A 44 10.05 -12.71 5.23
CA LEU A 44 9.19 -12.51 4.07
C LEU A 44 9.63 -13.30 2.84
N ARG A 45 10.93 -13.48 2.60
CA ARG A 45 11.40 -14.25 1.44
C ARG A 45 11.30 -15.76 1.64
N ASP A 46 11.38 -16.23 2.89
CA ASP A 46 11.23 -17.64 3.23
C ASP A 46 9.75 -18.08 3.25
N ASP A 47 8.80 -17.13 3.33
CA ASP A 47 7.37 -17.40 3.24
C ASP A 47 6.88 -17.32 1.79
N PRO A 48 6.35 -18.43 1.21
CA PRO A 48 5.95 -18.45 -0.20
C PRO A 48 4.82 -17.45 -0.54
N GLN A 49 3.95 -17.11 0.41
CA GLN A 49 2.87 -16.16 0.16
C GLN A 49 3.42 -14.73 0.13
N ALA A 50 4.25 -14.35 1.10
CA ALA A 50 4.92 -13.05 1.11
C ALA A 50 5.83 -12.87 -0.12
N ALA A 51 6.58 -13.91 -0.51
CA ALA A 51 7.44 -13.88 -1.69
C ALA A 51 6.67 -13.71 -3.02
N SER A 52 5.37 -14.03 -3.03
CA SER A 52 4.49 -13.87 -4.20
C SER A 52 3.50 -12.72 -4.07
N ALA A 53 3.66 -11.88 -3.04
CA ALA A 53 2.84 -10.70 -2.79
C ALA A 53 2.88 -9.72 -3.98
N LYS A 54 1.71 -9.21 -4.36
CA LYS A 54 1.56 -8.26 -5.49
C LYS A 54 1.53 -6.82 -5.04
N ASP A 55 1.22 -6.58 -3.77
CA ASP A 55 1.13 -5.27 -3.15
C ASP A 55 1.43 -5.36 -1.64
N ASN A 56 1.46 -4.20 -0.97
CA ASN A 56 1.74 -4.17 0.47
C ASN A 56 0.62 -4.80 1.31
N ARG A 57 -0.61 -4.91 0.78
CA ARG A 57 -1.70 -5.58 1.50
C ARG A 57 -1.44 -7.08 1.56
N ASP A 58 -0.99 -7.68 0.46
CA ASP A 58 -0.55 -9.07 0.43
C ASP A 58 0.61 -9.30 1.42
N ILE A 59 1.60 -8.39 1.48
CA ILE A 59 2.70 -8.47 2.47
C ILE A 59 2.16 -8.45 3.91
N SER A 60 1.28 -7.49 4.22
CA SER A 60 0.69 -7.39 5.56
C SER A 60 -0.09 -8.64 5.93
N LYS A 61 -0.88 -9.16 4.99
CA LYS A 61 -1.65 -10.39 5.19
C LYS A 61 -0.72 -11.55 5.54
N SER A 62 0.33 -11.78 4.75
CA SER A 62 1.28 -12.85 5.00
C SER A 62 2.03 -12.68 6.32
N ALA A 63 2.40 -11.44 6.69
CA ALA A 63 3.02 -11.16 7.98
C ALA A 63 2.09 -11.50 9.16
N LEU A 64 0.82 -11.10 9.09
CA LEU A 64 -0.19 -11.39 10.11
C LEU A 64 -0.49 -12.90 10.22
N GLU A 65 -0.65 -13.59 9.09
CA GLU A 65 -0.85 -15.05 9.09
C GLU A 65 0.35 -15.81 9.68
N LEU A 66 1.57 -15.39 9.32
CA LEU A 66 2.80 -15.96 9.88
C LEU A 66 2.91 -15.68 11.40
N ALA A 67 2.49 -14.49 11.85
CA ALA A 67 2.44 -14.14 13.26
C ALA A 67 1.44 -15.02 14.02
N ILE A 68 0.22 -15.20 13.52
CA ILE A 68 -0.80 -16.07 14.12
C ILE A 68 -0.28 -17.50 14.26
N LYS A 69 0.37 -18.02 13.21
CA LYS A 69 0.97 -19.36 13.23
C LYS A 69 2.04 -19.48 14.33
N LYS A 70 3.01 -18.57 14.37
CA LYS A 70 4.09 -18.57 15.39
C LYS A 70 3.57 -18.35 16.82
N ALA A 71 2.55 -17.50 16.99
CA ALA A 71 1.90 -17.25 18.28
C ALA A 71 1.14 -18.49 18.76
N THR A 72 0.47 -19.20 17.85
CA THR A 72 -0.22 -20.47 18.16
C THR A 72 0.76 -21.55 18.61
N GLU A 73 1.90 -21.67 17.94
CA GLU A 73 2.98 -22.57 18.36
C GLU A 73 3.53 -22.21 19.75
N SER A 74 3.72 -20.91 20.02
CA SER A 74 4.20 -20.41 21.31
C SER A 74 3.19 -20.67 22.44
N LYS A 75 1.89 -20.46 22.17
CA LYS A 75 0.80 -20.73 23.11
C LYS A 75 0.81 -22.18 23.56
N LYS A 76 1.05 -23.14 22.66
CA LYS A 76 1.13 -24.56 23.01
C LYS A 76 2.23 -24.84 24.05
N ILE A 77 3.43 -24.29 23.83
CA ILE A 77 4.56 -24.43 24.76
C ILE A 77 4.21 -23.84 26.14
N LEU A 78 3.58 -22.66 26.16
CA LEU A 78 3.16 -22.01 27.41
C LEU A 78 2.07 -22.80 28.13
N THR A 79 1.11 -23.38 27.41
CA THR A 79 0.09 -24.27 27.98
C THR A 79 0.72 -25.50 28.63
N ASP A 80 1.65 -26.17 27.94
CA ASP A 80 2.36 -27.34 28.48
C ASP A 80 3.15 -26.98 29.77
N LEU A 81 3.74 -25.77 29.81
CA LEU A 81 4.45 -25.24 30.98
C LEU A 81 3.49 -25.00 32.17
N ILE A 82 2.34 -24.36 31.91
CA ILE A 82 1.30 -24.11 32.94
C ILE A 82 0.83 -25.45 33.52
N GLU A 83 0.49 -26.41 32.65
CA GLU A 83 0.02 -27.74 33.08
C GLU A 83 1.08 -28.49 33.90
N ALA A 84 2.36 -28.38 33.54
CA ALA A 84 3.44 -28.97 34.31
C ALA A 84 3.59 -28.31 35.70
N LYS A 85 3.45 -26.98 35.79
CA LYS A 85 3.51 -26.23 37.05
C LYS A 85 2.32 -26.50 37.96
N MET A 86 1.12 -26.65 37.40
CA MET A 86 -0.09 -26.99 38.15
C MET A 86 -0.04 -28.37 38.82
N LYS A 87 0.84 -29.28 38.36
CA LYS A 87 1.05 -30.58 39.02
C LYS A 87 1.83 -30.47 40.33
N ASP A 88 2.45 -29.31 40.61
CA ASP A 88 3.13 -29.00 41.86
C ASP A 88 2.25 -28.04 42.69
N PRO A 89 1.60 -28.50 43.78
CA PRO A 89 0.53 -27.76 44.45
C PRO A 89 1.09 -26.75 45.47
N THR A 90 1.78 -25.72 44.98
CA THR A 90 2.07 -24.51 45.77
C THR A 90 1.00 -23.44 45.49
N PRO A 91 0.61 -22.61 46.47
CA PRO A 91 -0.35 -21.53 46.27
C PRO A 91 0.05 -20.56 45.13
N GLU A 92 1.35 -20.37 44.91
CA GLU A 92 1.89 -19.56 43.81
C GLU A 92 1.61 -20.16 42.43
N ASN A 93 1.57 -21.50 42.30
CA ASN A 93 1.30 -22.17 41.03
C ASN A 93 -0.19 -22.14 40.62
N TYR A 94 -1.12 -21.89 41.55
CA TYR A 94 -2.55 -21.76 41.25
C TYR A 94 -2.93 -20.40 40.65
N ALA A 95 -2.12 -19.35 40.87
CA ALA A 95 -2.33 -18.01 40.29
C ALA A 95 -1.62 -17.82 38.95
N PHE A 96 -0.96 -18.87 38.45
CA PHE A 96 -0.10 -18.80 37.28
C PHE A 96 -0.92 -18.81 35.98
N ASN A 97 -1.18 -17.62 35.44
CA ASN A 97 -1.88 -17.46 34.18
C ASN A 97 -1.28 -16.28 33.40
N PHE A 98 -0.78 -16.54 32.19
CA PHE A 98 -0.20 -15.52 31.31
C PHE A 98 -1.29 -14.81 30.51
N ASN A 99 -2.04 -13.93 31.17
CA ASN A 99 -3.17 -13.26 30.55
C ASN A 99 -2.73 -12.45 29.32
N SER A 100 -1.56 -11.79 29.38
CA SER A 100 -1.06 -10.98 28.26
C SER A 100 -0.69 -11.86 27.06
N CYS A 101 -0.15 -13.06 27.31
CA CYS A 101 0.16 -14.03 26.25
C CYS A 101 -1.08 -14.64 25.60
N GLN A 102 -2.24 -14.66 26.28
CA GLN A 102 -3.48 -15.18 25.71
C GLN A 102 -4.09 -14.23 24.67
N SER A 103 -3.89 -12.92 24.83
CA SER A 103 -4.44 -11.88 23.94
C SER A 103 -3.74 -11.79 22.60
N VAL A 104 -2.45 -12.14 22.51
CA VAL A 104 -1.62 -11.99 21.31
C VAL A 104 -2.28 -12.54 20.03
N ILE A 105 -2.80 -13.76 20.08
CA ILE A 105 -3.46 -14.37 18.91
C ILE A 105 -4.74 -13.62 18.54
N GLY A 106 -5.50 -13.14 19.54
CA GLY A 106 -6.71 -12.35 19.33
C GLY A 106 -6.38 -11.05 18.59
N SER A 107 -5.38 -10.31 19.06
CA SER A 107 -4.98 -9.03 18.48
C SER A 107 -4.50 -9.15 17.03
N PHE A 108 -3.71 -10.19 16.71
CA PHE A 108 -3.35 -10.46 15.31
C PHE A 108 -4.55 -10.87 14.45
N ASN A 109 -5.52 -11.61 14.99
CA ASN A 109 -6.73 -11.95 14.25
C ASN A 109 -7.62 -10.73 13.99
N THR A 110 -7.71 -9.78 14.92
CA THR A 110 -8.44 -8.53 14.71
C THR A 110 -7.80 -7.73 13.58
N ALA A 111 -6.48 -7.52 13.65
CA ALA A 111 -5.74 -6.84 12.58
C ALA A 111 -5.94 -7.51 11.21
N LEU A 112 -5.91 -8.85 11.15
CA LEU A 112 -6.14 -9.60 9.91
C LEU A 112 -7.58 -9.48 9.40
N GLY A 113 -8.56 -9.52 10.31
CA GLY A 113 -9.98 -9.43 9.98
C GLY A 113 -10.35 -8.07 9.38
N GLU A 114 -9.75 -7.00 9.88
CA GLU A 114 -9.98 -5.64 9.41
C GLU A 114 -9.22 -5.31 8.11
N LEU A 115 -8.21 -6.11 7.76
CA LEU A 115 -7.27 -5.78 6.68
C LEU A 115 -7.98 -5.47 5.36
N ASN A 116 -9.08 -6.14 5.01
CA ASN A 116 -9.79 -5.90 3.74
C ASN A 116 -10.77 -4.72 3.79
N ASP A 117 -11.31 -4.43 4.98
CA ASP A 117 -12.43 -3.49 5.16
C ASP A 117 -11.94 -2.11 5.63
N ASP A 118 -10.98 -2.08 6.55
CA ASP A 118 -10.37 -0.89 7.11
C ASP A 118 -8.87 -1.10 7.37
N ILE A 119 -8.07 -0.70 6.38
CA ILE A 119 -6.61 -0.83 6.45
C ILE A 119 -5.98 0.03 7.55
N GLN A 120 -6.64 1.12 7.98
CA GLN A 120 -6.12 1.98 9.05
C GLN A 120 -6.35 1.35 10.42
N SER A 121 -7.53 0.76 10.63
CA SER A 121 -7.79 -0.02 11.85
C SER A 121 -6.88 -1.25 11.92
N SER A 122 -6.72 -1.98 10.81
CA SER A 122 -5.75 -3.08 10.70
C SER A 122 -4.31 -2.65 10.99
N ASN A 123 -3.90 -1.46 10.54
CA ASN A 123 -2.59 -0.88 10.82
C ASN A 123 -2.38 -0.63 12.32
N TYR A 124 -3.36 0.04 12.95
CA TYR A 124 -3.34 0.31 14.38
C TYR A 124 -3.32 -0.98 15.20
N ASP A 125 -4.17 -1.94 14.86
CA ASP A 125 -4.26 -3.22 15.55
C ASP A 125 -3.03 -4.10 15.35
N SER A 126 -2.37 -3.99 14.19
CA SER A 126 -1.06 -4.62 13.98
C SER A 126 -0.05 -4.12 15.00
N LYS A 127 -0.04 -2.81 15.29
CA LYS A 127 0.85 -2.23 16.31
C LYS A 127 0.47 -2.68 17.71
N THR A 128 -0.81 -2.66 18.04
CA THR A 128 -1.34 -3.14 19.33
C THR A 128 -0.96 -4.60 19.58
N ALA A 129 -1.05 -5.46 18.57
CA ALA A 129 -0.61 -6.86 18.68
C ALA A 129 0.87 -7.00 19.03
N GLY A 130 1.73 -6.09 18.54
CA GLY A 130 3.15 -6.05 18.92
C GLY A 130 3.36 -5.65 20.38
N ASP A 131 2.58 -4.70 20.88
CA ASP A 131 2.62 -4.29 22.29
C ASP A 131 2.13 -5.43 23.21
N ASP A 132 1.13 -6.20 22.79
CA ASP A 132 0.69 -7.40 23.53
C ASP A 132 1.77 -8.48 23.59
N VAL A 133 2.57 -8.66 22.53
CA VAL A 133 3.72 -9.58 22.53
C VAL A 133 4.78 -9.12 23.52
N ASP A 134 5.09 -7.82 23.55
CA ASP A 134 6.05 -7.23 24.50
C ASP A 134 5.55 -7.36 25.95
N ASN A 135 4.25 -7.15 26.19
CA ASN A 135 3.63 -7.37 27.49
C ASN A 135 3.70 -8.84 27.92
N CYS A 136 3.45 -9.78 27.00
CA CYS A 136 3.64 -11.22 27.26
C CYS A 136 5.10 -11.55 27.64
N GLN A 137 6.09 -10.98 26.93
CA GLN A 137 7.50 -11.18 27.26
C GLN A 137 7.83 -10.65 28.67
N LYS A 138 7.37 -9.43 28.99
CA LYS A 138 7.58 -8.81 30.31
C LYS A 138 6.91 -9.60 31.43
N GLU A 139 5.72 -10.13 31.19
CA GLU A 139 5.00 -10.98 32.15
C GLU A 139 5.76 -12.29 32.42
N LEU A 140 6.33 -12.92 31.39
CA LEU A 140 7.18 -14.10 31.59
C LEU A 140 8.43 -13.77 32.42
N GLU A 141 9.11 -12.67 32.08
CA GLU A 141 10.30 -12.22 32.78
C GLU A 141 10.04 -11.84 34.25
N SER A 142 8.91 -11.20 34.55
CA SER A 142 8.55 -10.83 35.93
C SER A 142 8.33 -12.05 36.82
N HIS A 143 7.96 -13.19 36.23
CA HIS A 143 7.84 -14.47 36.93
C HIS A 143 9.14 -15.31 36.90
N GLY A 144 10.24 -14.74 36.42
CA GLY A 144 11.54 -15.42 36.32
C GLY A 144 11.57 -16.54 35.27
N ILE A 145 10.67 -16.48 34.29
CA ILE A 145 10.55 -17.51 33.25
C ILE A 145 11.31 -17.04 32.02
N GLN A 146 12.38 -17.75 31.74
CA GLN A 146 13.16 -17.52 30.53
C GLN A 146 13.21 -18.82 29.74
N ILE A 147 12.38 -18.86 28.69
CA ILE A 147 12.37 -19.94 27.71
C ILE A 147 12.96 -19.33 26.43
N PRO A 148 14.23 -19.62 26.09
CA PRO A 148 14.92 -18.99 24.95
C PRO A 148 14.12 -19.05 23.65
N ASP A 149 13.46 -20.19 23.39
CA ASP A 149 12.62 -20.38 22.23
C ASP A 149 11.42 -19.41 22.20
N ILE A 150 10.77 -19.17 23.34
CA ILE A 150 9.66 -18.20 23.45
C ILE A 150 10.18 -16.78 23.29
N SER A 151 11.31 -16.44 23.92
CA SER A 151 11.91 -15.12 23.77
C SER A 151 12.31 -14.82 22.32
N SER A 152 12.84 -15.82 21.61
CA SER A 152 13.14 -15.69 20.17
C SER A 152 11.86 -15.54 19.34
N ARG A 153 10.80 -16.29 19.67
CA ARG A 153 9.51 -16.20 18.97
C ARG A 153 8.82 -14.87 19.21
N ASN A 154 8.90 -14.32 20.42
CA ASN A 154 8.36 -12.99 20.74
C ASN A 154 9.05 -11.90 19.93
N LYS A 155 10.38 -11.98 19.73
CA LYS A 155 11.10 -11.07 18.82
C LYS A 155 10.60 -11.16 17.37
N ASP A 156 10.43 -12.40 16.86
CA ASP A 156 9.86 -12.60 15.53
C ASP A 156 8.42 -12.03 15.43
N LEU A 157 7.59 -12.23 16.47
CA LEU A 157 6.21 -11.73 16.49
C LEU A 157 6.13 -10.20 16.54
N MET A 158 6.99 -9.55 17.34
CA MET A 158 7.10 -8.09 17.35
C MET A 158 7.52 -7.55 15.99
N LEU A 159 8.47 -8.22 15.33
CA LEU A 159 8.91 -7.84 13.99
C LEU A 159 7.81 -8.06 12.94
N LEU A 160 7.04 -9.15 13.03
CA LEU A 160 5.91 -9.40 12.12
C LEU A 160 4.77 -8.40 12.30
N SER A 161 4.50 -7.99 13.55
CA SER A 161 3.63 -6.85 13.86
C SER A 161 4.13 -5.55 13.20
N GLU A 162 5.43 -5.26 13.32
CA GLU A 162 6.03 -4.08 12.68
C GLU A 162 5.96 -4.15 11.16
N ILE A 163 6.21 -5.31 10.56
CA ILE A 163 6.08 -5.53 9.11
C ILE A 163 4.64 -5.25 8.66
N ALA A 164 3.65 -5.84 9.33
CA ALA A 164 2.23 -5.60 9.02
C ALA A 164 1.87 -4.12 9.15
N PHE A 165 2.36 -3.45 10.20
CA PHE A 165 2.22 -2.01 10.38
C PHE A 165 2.88 -1.21 9.25
N GLN A 166 4.13 -1.48 8.86
CA GLN A 166 4.78 -0.72 7.78
C GLN A 166 4.12 -0.98 6.43
N ALA A 167 3.67 -2.22 6.18
CA ALA A 167 2.98 -2.59 4.94
C ALA A 167 1.58 -1.95 4.82
N THR A 168 0.87 -1.76 5.93
CA THR A 168 -0.45 -1.11 5.97
C THR A 168 -0.40 0.36 6.30
N LYS A 169 0.78 0.92 6.53
CA LYS A 169 0.98 2.34 6.70
C LYS A 169 0.48 3.00 5.41
N GLY A 170 -0.77 3.48 5.46
CA GLY A 170 -1.37 4.24 4.37
C GLY A 170 -0.35 5.28 3.96
N ASP A 171 -0.19 5.50 2.64
CA ASP A 171 1.01 6.12 2.11
C ASP A 171 1.47 7.28 3.01
N PRO A 172 2.62 7.13 3.69
CA PRO A 172 3.00 8.02 4.77
C PRO A 172 3.07 9.48 4.31
N HIS A 173 3.21 9.73 3.01
CA HIS A 173 3.19 11.08 2.44
C HIS A 173 1.84 11.79 2.61
N ALA A 174 0.68 11.10 2.59
CA ALA A 174 -0.61 11.74 2.84
C ALA A 174 -0.82 12.13 4.31
N SER A 175 -0.46 11.24 5.24
CA SER A 175 -0.66 11.44 6.69
C SER A 175 0.44 12.26 7.36
N SER A 176 1.61 12.39 6.71
CA SER A 176 2.74 13.22 7.18
C SER A 176 2.96 14.50 6.38
N ALA A 177 2.13 14.79 5.36
CA ALA A 177 2.20 16.03 4.60
C ALA A 177 2.14 17.23 5.56
N LYS A 178 3.20 18.05 5.55
CA LYS A 178 3.32 19.24 6.41
C LYS A 178 2.65 20.47 5.83
N SER A 179 2.14 20.36 4.59
CA SER A 179 1.43 21.42 3.88
C SER A 179 0.43 20.85 2.89
N TYR A 180 -0.58 21.65 2.51
CA TYR A 180 -1.49 21.30 1.42
C TYR A 180 -0.76 21.09 0.09
N ARG A 181 0.38 21.77 -0.11
CA ARG A 181 1.24 21.58 -1.29
C ARG A 181 1.86 20.18 -1.34
N GLU A 182 2.41 19.71 -0.23
CA GLU A 182 2.93 18.33 -0.14
C GLU A 182 1.82 17.31 -0.34
N LEU A 183 0.64 17.55 0.25
CA LEU A 183 -0.54 16.70 0.06
C LEU A 183 -1.02 16.69 -1.40
N ALA A 184 -0.98 17.84 -2.09
CA ALA A 184 -1.36 17.97 -3.50
C ALA A 184 -0.39 17.23 -4.42
N LYS A 185 0.94 17.39 -4.24
CA LYS A 185 1.95 16.62 -4.98
C LYS A 185 1.70 15.13 -4.85
N PHE A 186 1.53 14.69 -3.62
CA PHE A 186 1.30 13.29 -3.31
C PHE A 186 0.01 12.75 -3.93
N THR A 187 -1.08 13.52 -3.83
CA THR A 187 -2.38 13.17 -4.43
C THR A 187 -2.24 13.03 -5.95
N LEU A 188 -1.59 13.99 -6.60
CA LEU A 188 -1.37 13.99 -8.05
C LEU A 188 -0.49 12.82 -8.52
N GLU A 189 0.50 12.41 -7.73
CA GLU A 189 1.29 11.19 -7.99
C GLU A 189 0.43 9.92 -7.97
N ILE A 190 -0.46 9.78 -6.98
CA ILE A 190 -1.42 8.66 -6.94
C ILE A 190 -2.32 8.70 -8.19
N CYS A 191 -2.88 9.87 -8.51
CA CYS A 191 -3.78 10.03 -9.66
C CYS A 191 -3.09 9.65 -10.97
N LEU A 192 -1.88 10.18 -11.20
CA LEU A 192 -1.08 9.89 -12.40
C LEU A 192 -0.78 8.39 -12.51
N ARG A 193 -0.33 7.77 -11.42
CA ARG A 193 -0.06 6.32 -11.40
C ARG A 193 -1.32 5.51 -11.73
N LYS A 194 -2.46 5.84 -11.11
CA LYS A 194 -3.73 5.16 -11.37
C LYS A 194 -4.23 5.37 -12.80
N ALA A 195 -4.00 6.55 -13.38
CA ALA A 195 -4.30 6.83 -14.78
C ALA A 195 -3.48 5.96 -15.72
N ILE A 196 -2.17 5.82 -15.47
CA ILE A 196 -1.26 4.95 -16.23
C ILE A 196 -1.67 3.48 -16.10
N GLU A 197 -1.95 2.99 -14.88
CA GLU A 197 -2.42 1.63 -14.62
C GLU A 197 -3.69 1.33 -15.43
N SER A 198 -4.67 2.23 -15.40
CA SER A 198 -5.93 2.07 -16.15
C SER A 198 -5.72 2.17 -17.67
N GLN A 199 -4.89 3.09 -18.15
CA GLN A 199 -4.56 3.17 -19.57
C GLN A 199 -3.91 1.86 -20.07
N ASN A 200 -2.96 1.32 -19.31
CA ASN A 200 -2.28 0.07 -19.63
C ASN A 200 -3.23 -1.13 -19.61
N PHE A 201 -4.17 -1.16 -18.66
CA PHE A 201 -5.22 -2.16 -18.63
C PHE A 201 -6.06 -2.13 -19.92
N ILE A 202 -6.54 -0.96 -20.33
CA ILE A 202 -7.38 -0.80 -21.54
C ILE A 202 -6.56 -1.16 -22.80
N LYS A 203 -5.30 -0.74 -22.90
CA LYS A 203 -4.37 -1.18 -23.96
C LYS A 203 -4.20 -2.70 -23.98
N GLY A 204 -4.21 -3.35 -22.82
CA GLY A 204 -4.15 -4.80 -22.66
C GLY A 204 -5.37 -5.50 -23.28
N LEU A 205 -6.57 -4.94 -23.12
CA LEU A 205 -7.79 -5.50 -23.70
C LEU A 205 -7.74 -5.55 -25.24
N LEU A 206 -7.13 -4.55 -25.88
CA LEU A 206 -6.97 -4.49 -27.33
C LEU A 206 -6.08 -5.60 -27.89
N LYS A 207 -5.15 -6.14 -27.09
CA LYS A 207 -4.35 -7.30 -27.50
C LYS A 207 -5.19 -8.57 -27.62
N ALA A 208 -6.24 -8.69 -26.80
CA ALA A 208 -7.13 -9.85 -26.81
C ALA A 208 -8.18 -9.74 -27.91
N LYS A 209 -8.77 -8.56 -28.09
CA LYS A 209 -9.73 -8.29 -29.16
C LYS A 209 -9.75 -6.81 -29.50
N GLU A 210 -9.57 -6.54 -30.79
CA GLU A 210 -9.64 -5.20 -31.34
C GLU A 210 -11.07 -4.64 -31.26
N ASN A 211 -11.20 -3.39 -30.80
CA ASN A 211 -12.46 -2.66 -30.75
C ASN A 211 -12.20 -1.14 -30.82
N ALA A 212 -12.87 -0.44 -31.72
CA ALA A 212 -12.63 0.98 -31.98
C ALA A 212 -12.89 1.89 -30.76
N SER A 213 -13.98 1.66 -30.02
CA SER A 213 -14.32 2.44 -28.83
C SER A 213 -13.36 2.15 -27.66
N VAL A 214 -12.93 0.89 -27.48
CA VAL A 214 -11.88 0.54 -26.51
C VAL A 214 -10.53 1.17 -26.91
N ARG A 215 -10.24 1.24 -28.22
CA ARG A 215 -9.05 1.91 -28.74
C ARG A 215 -9.09 3.41 -28.47
N TYR A 216 -10.23 4.05 -28.68
CA TYR A 216 -10.45 5.45 -28.32
C TYR A 216 -10.21 5.68 -26.83
N CYS A 217 -10.81 4.84 -25.96
CA CYS A 217 -10.54 4.88 -24.53
C CYS A 217 -9.05 4.80 -24.20
N ALA A 218 -8.30 3.91 -24.85
CA ALA A 218 -6.89 3.66 -24.54
C ALA A 218 -5.94 4.78 -24.99
N PHE A 219 -6.18 5.33 -26.18
CA PHE A 219 -5.21 6.18 -26.88
C PHE A 219 -5.63 7.64 -26.99
N GLU A 220 -6.92 7.95 -26.81
CA GLU A 220 -7.43 9.32 -26.80
C GLU A 220 -7.77 9.70 -25.36
N SER A 221 -8.85 9.14 -24.81
CA SER A 221 -9.37 9.52 -23.49
C SER A 221 -8.35 9.27 -22.36
N TYR A 222 -7.87 8.04 -22.13
CA TYR A 222 -6.89 7.81 -21.05
C TYR A 222 -5.50 8.37 -21.35
N ALA A 223 -5.18 8.69 -22.62
CA ALA A 223 -3.97 9.47 -22.89
C ALA A 223 -4.14 10.91 -22.41
N ALA A 224 -5.32 11.51 -22.60
CA ALA A 224 -5.67 12.81 -22.04
C ALA A 224 -5.70 12.79 -20.52
N VAL A 225 -6.33 11.79 -19.87
CA VAL A 225 -6.30 11.63 -18.40
C VAL A 225 -4.87 11.65 -17.84
N VAL A 226 -3.96 10.86 -18.44
CA VAL A 226 -2.55 10.81 -18.03
C VAL A 226 -1.87 12.16 -18.27
N GLY A 227 -2.11 12.78 -19.42
CA GLY A 227 -1.59 14.10 -19.75
C GLY A 227 -2.02 15.17 -18.74
N SER A 228 -3.31 15.22 -18.42
CA SER A 228 -3.92 16.16 -17.48
C SER A 228 -3.34 16.01 -16.07
N PHE A 229 -3.23 14.79 -15.52
CA PHE A 229 -2.56 14.63 -14.21
C PHE A 229 -1.07 14.92 -14.24
N SER A 230 -0.38 14.60 -15.33
CA SER A 230 1.05 14.93 -15.48
C SER A 230 1.26 16.44 -15.56
N SER A 231 0.39 17.15 -16.27
CA SER A 231 0.38 18.60 -16.38
C SER A 231 0.10 19.23 -15.02
N ALA A 232 -0.97 18.80 -14.34
CA ALA A 232 -1.32 19.27 -13.01
C ALA A 232 -0.19 19.10 -11.98
N TYR A 233 0.55 17.98 -12.05
CA TYR A 233 1.70 17.76 -11.18
C TYR A 233 2.84 18.76 -11.44
N GLY A 234 3.15 19.02 -12.71
CA GLY A 234 4.20 19.97 -13.11
C GLY A 234 3.86 21.42 -12.79
N GLU A 235 2.61 21.81 -13.05
CA GLU A 235 2.11 23.17 -12.86
C GLU A 235 1.90 23.53 -11.39
N LEU A 236 1.90 22.57 -10.47
CA LEU A 236 1.58 22.82 -9.06
C LEU A 236 2.47 23.89 -8.40
N ASP A 237 3.73 23.99 -8.80
CA ASP A 237 4.69 25.00 -8.30
C ASP A 237 4.77 26.27 -9.17
N GLU A 238 4.17 26.26 -10.36
CA GLU A 238 4.26 27.35 -11.35
C GLU A 238 2.94 28.12 -11.47
N ASP A 239 1.83 27.42 -11.67
CA ASP A 239 0.48 27.94 -11.85
C ASP A 239 -0.56 27.01 -11.19
N ILE A 240 -0.99 27.37 -9.99
CA ILE A 240 -1.93 26.56 -9.22
C ILE A 240 -3.32 26.51 -9.86
N ASP A 241 -3.73 27.55 -10.59
CA ASP A 241 -5.03 27.60 -11.25
C ASP A 241 -5.06 26.61 -12.43
N THR A 242 -3.95 26.53 -13.18
CA THR A 242 -3.77 25.52 -14.24
C THR A 242 -3.71 24.12 -13.65
N ALA A 243 -2.97 23.90 -12.56
CA ALA A 243 -2.93 22.59 -11.89
C ALA A 243 -4.30 22.13 -11.38
N ASN A 244 -5.08 23.06 -10.85
CA ASN A 244 -6.44 22.79 -10.39
C ASN A 244 -7.39 22.45 -11.55
N TYR A 245 -7.32 23.22 -12.64
CA TYR A 245 -8.10 22.98 -13.85
C TYR A 245 -7.81 21.61 -14.45
N ASP A 246 -6.52 21.28 -14.64
CA ASP A 246 -6.09 20.02 -15.24
C ASP A 246 -6.48 18.81 -14.37
N SER A 247 -6.43 18.95 -13.04
CA SER A 247 -6.91 17.93 -12.10
C SER A 247 -8.38 17.58 -12.34
N LYS A 248 -9.21 18.57 -12.67
CA LYS A 248 -10.63 18.39 -12.96
C LYS A 248 -10.87 17.79 -14.35
N ILE A 249 -10.16 18.29 -15.36
CA ILE A 249 -10.30 17.81 -16.75
C ILE A 249 -10.01 16.32 -16.88
N ALA A 250 -9.05 15.80 -16.10
CA ALA A 250 -8.77 14.36 -16.08
C ALA A 250 -10.00 13.48 -15.75
N GLY A 251 -10.95 13.99 -14.95
CA GLY A 251 -12.20 13.28 -14.67
C GLY A 251 -13.18 13.32 -15.84
N ASP A 252 -13.28 14.46 -16.52
CA ASP A 252 -14.13 14.65 -17.71
C ASP A 252 -13.64 13.76 -18.87
N ASP A 253 -12.33 13.62 -19.04
CA ASP A 253 -11.72 12.73 -20.02
C ASP A 253 -12.07 11.26 -19.76
N ALA A 254 -12.05 10.82 -18.49
CA ALA A 254 -12.45 9.46 -18.12
C ALA A 254 -13.94 9.20 -18.39
N ASP A 255 -14.80 10.20 -18.13
CA ASP A 255 -16.22 10.16 -18.47
C ASP A 255 -16.46 10.12 -19.99
N GLU A 256 -15.59 10.73 -20.80
CA GLU A 256 -15.66 10.64 -22.27
C GLU A 256 -15.43 9.19 -22.74
N CYS A 257 -14.47 8.46 -22.15
CA CYS A 257 -14.34 7.03 -22.44
C CYS A 257 -15.62 6.25 -22.08
N GLN A 258 -16.22 6.56 -20.92
CA GLN A 258 -17.46 5.90 -20.53
C GLN A 258 -18.60 6.16 -21.54
N ARG A 259 -18.77 7.43 -21.95
CA ARG A 259 -19.77 7.83 -22.94
C ARG A 259 -19.54 7.19 -24.30
N GLU A 260 -18.29 7.07 -24.74
CA GLU A 260 -17.94 6.43 -26.00
C GLU A 260 -18.30 4.93 -26.01
N LEU A 261 -18.08 4.23 -24.90
CA LEU A 261 -18.48 2.81 -24.79
C LEU A 261 -20.01 2.67 -24.78
N GLU A 262 -20.70 3.51 -24.00
CA GLU A 262 -22.16 3.48 -23.87
C GLU A 262 -22.88 3.82 -25.17
N SER A 263 -22.38 4.80 -25.93
CA SER A 263 -22.96 5.20 -27.22
C SER A 263 -22.93 4.07 -28.26
N HIS A 264 -21.99 3.14 -28.11
CA HIS A 264 -21.85 1.94 -28.94
C HIS A 264 -22.41 0.67 -28.30
N GLY A 265 -23.11 0.77 -27.16
CA GLY A 265 -23.71 -0.38 -26.46
C GLY A 265 -22.68 -1.37 -25.91
N ILE A 266 -21.44 -0.92 -25.68
CA ILE A 266 -20.35 -1.74 -25.14
C ILE A 266 -20.39 -1.64 -23.61
N GLN A 267 -20.32 -2.79 -22.95
CA GLN A 267 -20.32 -2.89 -21.49
C GLN A 267 -19.10 -3.70 -21.06
N ILE A 268 -18.12 -3.04 -20.46
CA ILE A 268 -16.93 -3.66 -19.90
C ILE A 268 -16.86 -3.21 -18.43
N PRO A 269 -17.35 -4.03 -17.48
CA PRO A 269 -17.45 -3.66 -16.06
C PRO A 269 -16.14 -3.14 -15.46
N GLU A 270 -15.01 -3.69 -15.88
CA GLU A 270 -13.69 -3.29 -15.43
C GLU A 270 -13.29 -1.89 -15.90
N ILE A 271 -13.69 -1.48 -17.12
CA ILE A 271 -13.49 -0.10 -17.59
C ILE A 271 -14.43 0.85 -16.84
N PHE A 272 -15.69 0.45 -16.64
CA PHE A 272 -16.66 1.24 -15.88
C PHE A 272 -16.19 1.55 -14.45
N SER A 273 -15.67 0.53 -13.73
CA SER A 273 -15.11 0.73 -12.39
C SER A 273 -13.95 1.72 -12.42
N ARG A 274 -13.04 1.58 -13.39
CA ARG A 274 -11.88 2.47 -13.53
C ARG A 274 -12.25 3.90 -13.85
N ASN A 275 -13.26 4.11 -14.70
CA ASN A 275 -13.76 5.44 -15.01
C ASN A 275 -14.36 6.13 -13.78
N LYS A 276 -15.13 5.39 -12.96
CA LYS A 276 -15.63 5.89 -11.68
C LYS A 276 -14.52 6.24 -10.70
N ASP A 277 -13.54 5.36 -10.56
CA ASP A 277 -12.38 5.60 -9.70
C ASP A 277 -11.62 6.85 -10.16
N MET A 278 -11.46 7.03 -11.47
CA MET A 278 -10.75 8.20 -12.03
C MET A 278 -11.50 9.50 -11.80
N LYS A 279 -12.82 9.50 -11.92
CA LYS A 279 -13.66 10.66 -11.62
C LYS A 279 -13.58 11.06 -10.14
N LEU A 280 -13.55 10.07 -9.25
CA LEU A 280 -13.35 10.31 -7.82
C LEU A 280 -11.96 10.89 -7.55
N LEU A 281 -10.91 10.29 -8.10
CA LEU A 281 -9.53 10.76 -7.97
C LEU A 281 -9.35 12.18 -8.50
N SER A 282 -9.91 12.49 -9.66
CA SER A 282 -9.95 13.84 -10.22
C SER A 282 -10.61 14.84 -9.27
N SER A 283 -11.74 14.47 -8.67
CA SER A 283 -12.45 15.33 -7.70
C SER A 283 -11.63 15.57 -6.42
N ILE A 284 -10.92 14.55 -5.95
CA ILE A 284 -10.00 14.67 -4.81
C ILE A 284 -8.82 15.58 -5.18
N ALA A 285 -8.17 15.34 -6.32
CA ALA A 285 -7.06 16.16 -6.80
C ALA A 285 -7.46 17.64 -6.96
N TYR A 286 -8.62 17.91 -7.58
CA TYR A 286 -9.18 19.26 -7.68
C TYR A 286 -9.42 19.89 -6.30
N SER A 287 -9.94 19.12 -5.34
CA SER A 287 -10.20 19.63 -3.99
C SER A 287 -8.90 19.96 -3.25
N VAL A 288 -7.89 19.08 -3.35
CA VAL A 288 -6.61 19.25 -2.65
C VAL A 288 -5.78 20.38 -3.28
N THR A 289 -5.71 20.47 -4.61
CA THR A 289 -5.02 21.57 -5.30
C THR A 289 -5.63 22.94 -4.97
N ASN A 290 -6.96 23.01 -4.82
CA ASN A 290 -7.64 24.23 -4.34
C ASN A 290 -7.33 24.65 -2.89
N LEU A 291 -6.69 23.79 -2.09
CA LEU A 291 -6.24 24.14 -0.74
C LEU A 291 -4.82 24.72 -0.73
N VAL A 292 -4.13 24.69 -1.88
CA VAL A 292 -2.78 25.22 -2.03
C VAL A 292 -2.78 26.74 -2.28
N SER A 293 -3.92 27.28 -2.77
CA SER A 293 -4.12 28.69 -3.14
C SER A 293 -4.25 29.65 -1.96
#